data_AF-A0A1W7RB44-F1
#
_entry.id   AF-A0A1W7RB44-F1
#
_cell.length_a   1.000
_cell.length_b   1.000
_cell.length_c   1.000
_cell.angle_alpha   90.00
_cell.angle_beta   90.00
_cell.angle_gamma   90.00
#
_symmetry.space_group_name_H-M   'P 1'
#
loop_
_entity.id
_entity.type
_entity.pdbx_description
1 polymer ?
#
loop_
_entity_poly.entity_id
_entity_poly.type
_entity_poly.pdbx_seq_one_letter_code
_entity_poly.pdbx_strand_id
1 'polypeptide(L)' 'MNKVSFLVLVSIIAILMSNVLITDGISAGCPLIGNFCTKYCRRGNFGRKGKCIGKNNSECKCYV' A
#
# COMPACT_ATOMS: atom_id res chain seq x y z
N MET A 1 -0.78 35.02 -11.90
CA MET A 1 -1.77 34.40 -11.00
C MET A 1 -1.97 32.98 -11.50
N ASN A 2 -1.53 31.92 -10.83
CA ASN A 2 -2.14 31.43 -9.60
C ASN A 2 -1.15 30.52 -8.82
N LYS A 3 0.01 31.06 -8.41
CA LYS A 3 1.03 30.31 -7.65
C LYS A 3 0.45 29.68 -6.37
N VAL A 4 -0.52 30.36 -5.75
CA VAL A 4 -1.28 29.89 -4.59
C VAL A 4 -2.13 28.66 -4.95
N SER A 5 -2.79 28.68 -6.10
CA SER A 5 -3.63 27.57 -6.54
C SER A 5 -2.82 26.31 -6.89
N PHE A 6 -1.61 26.49 -7.42
CA PHE A 6 -0.70 25.38 -7.67
C PHE A 6 -0.21 24.74 -6.36
N LEU A 7 0.12 25.55 -5.36
CA LEU A 7 0.47 25.09 -4.02
C LEU A 7 -0.67 24.31 -3.34
N VAL A 8 -1.91 24.79 -3.47
CA VAL A 8 -3.10 24.09 -2.97
C VAL A 8 -3.28 22.74 -3.68
N LEU A 9 -3.14 22.70 -5.00
CA LEU A 9 -3.26 21.46 -5.77
C LEU A 9 -2.22 20.41 -5.37
N VAL A 10 -0.95 20.83 -5.22
CA VAL A 10 0.16 19.97 -4.80
C VAL A 10 -0.07 19.45 -3.36
N SER A 11 -0.59 20.29 -2.47
CA SER A 11 -0.91 19.90 -1.09
C SER A 11 -2.01 18.85 -1.05
N ILE A 12 -3.06 19.01 -1.86
CA ILE A 12 -4.16 18.03 -1.96
C ILE A 12 -3.64 16.68 -2.48
N ILE A 13 -2.81 16.69 -3.54
CA ILE A 13 -2.19 15.47 -4.08
C ILE A 13 -1.31 14.79 -3.03
N ALA A 14 -0.52 15.54 -2.27
CA ALA A 14 0.32 14.99 -1.22
C ALA A 14 -0.50 14.35 -0.08
N ILE A 15 -1.61 14.97 0.32
CA ILE A 15 -2.53 14.41 1.33
C ILE A 15 -3.19 13.12 0.82
N LEU A 16 -3.65 13.11 -0.44
CA LEU A 16 -4.18 11.91 -1.09
C LEU A 16 -3.16 10.77 -1.13
N MET A 17 -1.92 11.05 -1.53
CA MET A 17 -0.84 10.05 -1.57
C MET A 17 -0.47 9.55 -0.17
N SER A 18 -0.56 10.41 0.85
CA SER A 18 -0.31 10.06 2.25
C SER A 18 -1.42 9.17 2.82
N ASN A 19 -2.68 9.44 2.48
CA ASN A 19 -3.81 8.61 2.86
C ASN A 19 -3.83 7.25 2.13
N VAL A 20 -3.30 7.17 0.90
CA VAL A 20 -3.14 5.91 0.17
C VAL A 20 -2.04 5.03 0.77
N LEU A 21 -1.05 5.62 1.46
CA LEU A 21 0.04 4.88 2.10
C LEU A 21 -0.40 4.10 3.35
N ILE A 22 -1.54 4.46 3.95
CA ILE A 22 -2.04 3.89 5.22
C ILE A 22 -3.31 3.07 4.96
N THR A 23 -3.25 2.18 3.99
CA THR A 23 -4.08 0.96 4.01
C THR A 23 -3.15 -0.21 4.25
N ASP A 24 -2.70 -0.32 5.50
CA ASP A 24 -1.79 -1.33 6.08
C ASP A 24 -2.27 -2.79 5.88
N GLY A 25 -2.36 -3.27 4.64
CA GLY A 25 -2.51 -4.69 4.32
C GLY A 25 -3.65 -5.04 3.37
N ILE A 26 -4.45 -4.08 2.90
CA ILE A 26 -5.66 -4.38 2.11
C ILE A 26 -5.38 -4.69 0.63
N SER A 27 -4.19 -4.38 0.09
CA SER A 27 -3.84 -4.83 -1.27
C SER A 27 -2.35 -4.73 -1.55
N ALA A 28 -1.52 -5.50 -0.85
CA ALA A 28 -0.16 -5.76 -1.30
C ALA A 28 -0.16 -6.69 -2.54
N GLY A 29 -0.92 -6.33 -3.59
CA GLY A 29 -1.15 -7.11 -4.79
C GLY A 29 -2.15 -8.26 -4.65
N CYS A 30 -2.72 -8.51 -3.48
CA CYS A 30 -3.71 -9.56 -3.26
C CYS A 30 -5.10 -9.17 -3.80
N PRO A 31 -5.81 -10.00 -4.59
CA PRO A 31 -5.51 -11.39 -4.97
C PRO A 31 -4.71 -11.59 -6.27
N LEU A 32 -4.52 -10.54 -7.07
CA LEU A 32 -4.00 -10.63 -8.43
C LEU A 32 -2.54 -11.10 -8.51
N ILE A 33 -1.71 -10.72 -7.53
CA ILE A 33 -0.25 -10.93 -7.54
C ILE A 33 0.29 -11.16 -6.13
N GLY A 34 0.26 -12.42 -5.67
CA GLY A 34 0.79 -12.81 -4.35
C GLY A 34 2.29 -12.54 -4.14
N ASN A 35 3.07 -12.35 -5.22
CA ASN A 35 4.49 -12.01 -5.11
C ASN A 35 4.71 -10.59 -4.56
N PHE A 36 3.77 -9.66 -4.79
CA PHE A 36 3.83 -8.32 -4.20
C PHE A 36 3.63 -8.35 -2.69
N CYS A 37 2.82 -9.29 -2.17
CA CYS A 37 2.63 -9.48 -0.74
C CYS A 37 3.95 -9.89 -0.06
N THR A 38 4.69 -10.85 -0.65
CA THR A 38 6.03 -11.20 -0.14
C THR A 38 7.01 -10.01 -0.21
N LYS A 39 6.98 -9.24 -1.30
CA LYS A 39 7.86 -8.07 -1.45
C LYS A 39 7.52 -6.97 -0.44
N TYR A 40 6.24 -6.75 -0.16
CA TYR A 40 5.75 -5.83 0.87
C TYR A 40 6.23 -6.26 2.27
N CYS A 41 6.03 -7.53 2.64
CA CYS A 41 6.50 -8.07 3.92
C CYS A 41 8.01 -7.90 4.12
N ARG A 42 8.80 -8.16 3.07
CA ARG A 42 10.26 -7.97 3.11
C ARG A 42 10.66 -6.50 3.19
N ARG A 43 10.00 -5.61 2.43
CA ARG A 43 10.34 -4.18 2.39
C ARG A 43 10.01 -3.46 3.69
N GLY A 44 8.91 -3.85 4.33
CA GLY A 44 8.51 -3.33 5.65
C GLY A 44 9.17 -4.02 6.83
N ASN A 45 10.09 -4.99 6.62
CA ASN A 45 10.66 -5.84 7.68
C ASN A 45 9.60 -6.54 8.55
N PHE A 46 8.40 -6.79 8.02
CA PHE A 46 7.32 -7.51 8.71
C PHE A 46 7.52 -9.03 8.72
N GLY A 47 8.33 -9.56 7.78
CA GLY A 47 8.66 -10.99 7.70
C GLY A 47 9.33 -11.40 6.39
N ARG A 48 9.89 -12.62 6.33
CA ARG A 48 10.62 -13.10 5.13
C ARG A 48 9.71 -13.61 4.02
N LYS A 49 8.46 -13.95 4.34
CA LYS A 49 7.45 -14.49 3.41
C LYS A 49 6.11 -13.76 3.59
N GLY A 50 5.32 -13.67 2.52
CA GLY A 50 3.96 -13.14 2.56
C GLY A 50 3.01 -14.01 1.73
N LYS A 51 1.79 -14.25 2.22
CA LYS A 51 0.74 -14.95 1.46
C LYS A 51 -0.56 -14.15 1.47
N CYS A 52 -1.26 -14.16 0.34
CA CYS A 52 -2.62 -13.68 0.29
C CYS A 52 -3.55 -14.67 0.99
N ILE A 53 -4.38 -14.16 1.90
CA ILE A 53 -5.38 -14.89 2.70
C ILE A 53 -6.69 -14.08 2.71
N GLY A 54 -7.67 -14.52 3.49
CA GLY A 54 -8.97 -13.86 3.60
C GLY A 54 -9.95 -14.25 2.48
N LYS A 55 -11.15 -13.69 2.51
CA LYS A 55 -12.20 -13.97 1.53
C LYS A 55 -11.75 -13.44 0.16
N ASN A 56 -11.67 -14.31 -0.84
CA ASN A 56 -11.11 -14.02 -2.17
C ASN A 56 -9.62 -13.64 -2.18
N ASN A 57 -8.81 -14.08 -1.20
CA ASN A 57 -7.37 -13.77 -1.14
C ASN A 57 -7.11 -12.25 -1.17
N SER A 58 -7.93 -11.43 -0.52
CA SER A 58 -7.80 -9.97 -0.52
C SER A 58 -6.78 -9.44 0.50
N GLU A 59 -6.44 -10.22 1.52
CA GLU A 59 -5.59 -9.77 2.62
C GLU A 59 -4.18 -10.33 2.48
N CYS A 60 -3.15 -9.54 2.77
CA CYS A 60 -1.77 -10.04 2.79
C CYS A 60 -1.33 -10.37 4.23
N LYS A 61 -0.93 -11.61 4.48
CA LYS A 61 -0.36 -12.04 5.77
C LYS A 61 1.13 -12.30 5.65
N CYS A 62 1.91 -11.61 6.48
CA CYS A 62 3.35 -11.79 6.60
C CYS A 62 3.70 -12.92 7.59
N TYR A 63 4.77 -13.64 7.28
CA TYR A 63 5.37 -14.69 8.11
C TYR A 63 6.84 -14.38 8.29
N VAL A 64 7.31 -14.51 9.54
CA VAL A 64 8.71 -14.24 9.93
C VAL A 64 9.65 -15.24 9.30
#